data_AF-A0A147I3F3-F1
#
_entry.id   AF-A0A147I3F3-F1
#
_cell.length_a   1.000
_cell.length_b   1.000
_cell.length_c   1.000
_cell.angle_alpha   90.00
_cell.angle_beta   90.00
_cell.angle_gamma   90.00
#
_symmetry.space_group_name_H-M   'P 1'
#
loop_
_entity.id
_entity.type
_entity.pdbx_description
1 polymer ?
#
loop_
_entity_poly.entity_id
_entity_poly.type
_entity_poly.pdbx_seq_one_letter_code
_entity_poly.pdbx_strand_id
1 'polypeptide(L)'
;MTFRRHVVRGSGRVRKLLRRLPEAVRHEIIVELSVTGRRILAAVRARAPRKSGRLIAGLTQKILTTTLRLQVGLIGSPRGRAKLFYGRIQDLGRTEQIVRVTRHIKARTLVGNNRNGGIRRTVFHISDDRLRRRGPNKGTPIGSPYQMRVRAMEGKRFVTGRYRDLRAELSANLRGIYARALQTIGGRDGD
;
A
#
# COMPACT_ATOMS: atom_id res chain seq x y z
N MET A 1 10.94 -5.75 -0.72
CA MET A 1 10.65 -4.50 -1.47
C MET A 1 10.47 -3.34 -0.49
N THR A 2 11.56 -2.62 -0.25
CA THR A 2 11.64 -1.48 0.66
C THR A 2 11.06 -0.25 -0.02
N PHE A 3 10.10 0.43 0.61
CA PHE A 3 9.60 1.71 0.12
C PHE A 3 10.75 2.71 0.17
N ARG A 4 11.33 3.06 -0.98
CA ARG A 4 12.17 4.26 -1.08
C ARG A 4 11.24 5.46 -0.92
N ARG A 5 11.04 5.88 0.34
CA ARG A 5 10.54 7.23 0.61
C ARG A 5 11.57 8.15 0.00
N HIS A 6 11.24 8.81 -1.10
CA HIS A 6 12.02 9.95 -1.56
C HIS A 6 11.86 11.03 -0.49
N VAL A 7 12.78 11.03 0.48
CA VAL A 7 12.93 12.11 1.43
C VAL A 7 13.66 13.20 0.67
N VAL A 8 12.89 14.15 0.15
CA VAL A 8 13.46 15.36 -0.43
C VAL A 8 14.26 16.06 0.68
N ARG A 9 15.56 16.29 0.45
CA ARG A 9 16.39 17.13 1.32
C ARG A 9 15.69 18.48 1.48
N GLY A 10 15.52 18.96 2.71
CA GLY A 10 14.76 20.19 2.99
C GLY A 10 13.25 20.01 3.26
N SER A 11 12.71 18.79 3.26
CA SER A 11 11.29 18.54 3.57
C SER A 11 10.82 19.07 4.93
N GLY A 12 11.72 19.19 5.92
CA GLY A 12 11.44 19.83 7.20
C GLY A 12 11.18 21.34 7.09
N ARG A 13 11.98 22.06 6.28
CA ARG A 13 11.79 23.50 6.02
C ARG A 13 10.49 23.74 5.27
N VAL A 14 10.19 22.93 4.27
CA VAL A 14 8.91 22.98 3.54
C VAL A 14 7.72 22.74 4.48
N ARG A 15 7.80 21.75 5.37
CA ARG A 15 6.72 21.53 6.37
C ARG A 15 6.52 22.73 7.29
N LYS A 16 7.60 23.39 7.72
CA LYS A 16 7.51 24.61 8.54
C LYS A 16 6.84 25.74 7.76
N LEU A 17 7.21 25.94 6.49
CA LEU A 17 6.58 26.92 5.60
C LEU A 17 5.08 26.64 5.40
N LEU A 18 4.72 25.39 5.09
CA LEU A 18 3.30 25.01 4.91
C LEU A 18 2.46 25.22 6.17
N ARG A 19 3.06 25.15 7.36
CA ARG A 19 2.38 25.45 8.64
C ARG A 19 2.22 26.95 8.89
N ARG A 20 3.05 27.79 8.28
CA ARG A 20 3.00 29.25 8.38
C ARG A 20 2.10 29.89 7.32
N LEU A 21 1.56 29.11 6.39
CA LEU A 21 0.62 29.62 5.40
C LEU A 21 -0.63 30.18 6.09
N PRO A 22 -1.16 31.33 5.60
CA PRO A 22 -2.45 31.85 6.03
C PRO A 22 -3.54 30.77 5.92
N GLU A 23 -4.49 30.77 6.85
CA GLU A 23 -5.54 29.75 6.89
C GLU A 23 -6.37 29.72 5.62
N ALA A 24 -6.67 30.88 5.04
CA ALA A 24 -7.36 31.01 3.75
C ALA A 24 -6.67 30.22 2.64
N VAL A 25 -5.35 30.39 2.48
CA VAL A 25 -4.53 29.67 1.49
C VAL A 25 -4.54 28.17 1.76
N ARG A 26 -4.44 27.76 3.04
CA ARG A 26 -4.52 26.33 3.39
C ARG A 26 -5.87 25.73 2.99
N HIS A 27 -6.95 26.47 3.17
CA HIS A 27 -8.30 26.04 2.80
C HIS A 27 -8.43 25.87 1.29
N GLU A 28 -7.95 26.84 0.49
CA GLU A 28 -7.89 26.73 -0.97
C GLU A 28 -7.13 25.48 -1.43
N ILE A 29 -5.95 25.23 -0.84
CA ILE A 29 -5.16 24.03 -1.16
C ILE A 29 -5.94 22.75 -0.81
N ILE A 30 -6.62 22.71 0.33
CA ILE A 30 -7.41 21.53 0.75
C ILE A 30 -8.56 21.28 -0.22
N VAL A 31 -9.26 22.32 -0.65
CA VAL A 31 -10.36 22.23 -1.64
C VAL A 31 -9.81 21.67 -2.95
N GLU A 32 -8.71 22.21 -3.45
CA GLU A 32 -8.10 21.76 -4.70
C GLU A 32 -7.63 20.29 -4.63
N LEU A 33 -6.97 19.91 -3.52
CA LEU A 33 -6.60 18.51 -3.27
C LEU A 33 -7.82 17.59 -3.19
N SER A 34 -8.96 18.07 -2.71
CA SER A 34 -10.21 17.30 -2.63
C SER A 34 -10.88 17.11 -3.99
N VAL A 35 -10.91 18.15 -4.82
CA VAL A 35 -11.45 18.09 -6.18
C VAL A 35 -10.60 17.16 -7.04
N THR A 36 -9.30 17.42 -7.12
CA THR A 36 -8.40 16.61 -7.94
C THR A 36 -8.22 15.20 -7.37
N GLY A 37 -8.27 15.05 -6.05
CA GLY A 37 -8.29 13.75 -5.40
C GLY A 37 -9.47 12.87 -5.84
N ARG A 38 -10.68 13.44 -5.94
CA ARG A 38 -11.87 12.73 -6.41
C ARG A 38 -11.69 12.25 -7.85
N ARG A 39 -11.12 13.08 -8.72
CA ARG A 39 -10.81 12.72 -10.12
C ARG A 39 -9.78 11.61 -10.21
N ILE A 40 -8.69 11.69 -9.44
CA ILE A 40 -7.69 10.61 -9.35
C ILE A 40 -8.33 9.33 -8.84
N LEU A 41 -9.14 9.39 -7.78
CA LEU A 41 -9.82 8.23 -7.25
C LEU A 41 -10.77 7.59 -8.28
N ALA A 42 -11.50 8.40 -9.06
CA ALA A 42 -12.33 7.90 -10.15
C ALA A 42 -11.49 7.18 -11.22
N ALA A 43 -10.36 7.77 -11.64
CA ALA A 43 -9.45 7.15 -12.60
C ALA A 43 -8.82 5.85 -12.07
N VAL A 44 -8.45 5.80 -10.79
CA VAL A 44 -7.96 4.59 -10.09
C VAL A 44 -9.05 3.51 -10.08
N ARG A 45 -10.30 3.86 -9.75
CA ARG A 45 -11.42 2.92 -9.75
C ARG A 45 -11.76 2.40 -11.16
N ALA A 46 -11.64 3.25 -12.18
CA ALA A 46 -11.85 2.86 -13.57
C ALA A 46 -10.83 1.82 -14.04
N ARG A 47 -9.57 1.94 -13.61
CA ARG A 47 -8.49 0.98 -13.94
C ARG A 47 -8.46 -0.26 -13.05
N ALA A 48 -9.15 -0.23 -11.91
CA ALA A 48 -9.10 -1.32 -10.93
C ALA A 48 -9.76 -2.60 -11.48
N PRO A 49 -9.16 -3.78 -11.26
CA PRO A 49 -9.76 -5.06 -11.65
C PRO A 49 -11.15 -5.27 -11.04
N ARG A 50 -12.10 -5.70 -11.88
CA ARG A 50 -13.47 -6.02 -11.48
C ARG A 50 -13.63 -7.52 -11.35
N LYS A 51 -13.94 -7.99 -10.14
CA LYS A 51 -14.39 -9.37 -9.88
C LYS A 51 -15.57 -9.41 -8.92
N SER A 52 -15.45 -8.75 -7.77
CA SER A 52 -16.49 -8.75 -6.72
C SER A 52 -16.80 -7.35 -6.16
N GLY A 53 -16.31 -6.27 -6.79
CA GLY A 53 -16.50 -4.88 -6.35
C GLY A 53 -15.74 -4.49 -5.06
N ARG A 54 -15.41 -5.44 -4.18
CA ARG A 54 -14.72 -5.20 -2.89
C ARG A 54 -13.42 -4.41 -3.03
N LEU A 55 -12.66 -4.63 -4.10
CA LEU A 55 -11.44 -3.86 -4.36
C LEU A 55 -11.74 -2.38 -4.61
N ILE A 56 -12.74 -2.10 -5.46
CA ILE A 56 -13.18 -0.74 -5.80
C ILE A 56 -13.75 -0.03 -4.57
N ALA A 57 -14.58 -0.73 -3.79
CA ALA A 57 -15.11 -0.21 -2.52
C ALA A 57 -14.00 0.09 -1.50
N GLY A 58 -12.90 -0.68 -1.53
CA GLY A 58 -11.74 -0.47 -0.69
C GLY A 58 -10.80 0.65 -1.13
N LEU A 59 -11.01 1.24 -2.31
CA LEU A 59 -10.23 2.39 -2.78
C LEU A 59 -10.79 3.68 -2.21
N THR A 60 -9.93 4.40 -1.49
CA THR A 60 -10.26 5.63 -0.78
C THR A 60 -9.24 6.72 -1.05
N GLN A 61 -9.63 7.95 -0.74
CA GLN A 61 -8.74 9.10 -0.69
C GLN A 61 -8.64 9.63 0.73
N LYS A 62 -7.49 10.19 1.10
CA LYS A 62 -7.27 10.85 2.38
C LYS A 62 -6.43 12.11 2.17
N ILE A 63 -6.90 13.22 2.72
CA ILE A 63 -6.16 14.48 2.74
C ILE A 63 -5.58 14.66 4.14
N LEU A 64 -4.27 14.89 4.22
CA LEU A 64 -3.56 15.18 5.46
C LEU A 64 -3.44 16.70 5.60
N THR A 65 -4.45 17.33 6.20
CA THR A 65 -4.62 18.80 6.29
C THR A 65 -3.45 19.52 6.95
N THR A 66 -2.74 18.88 7.88
CA THR A 66 -1.54 19.44 8.53
C THR A 66 -0.32 19.51 7.60
N THR A 67 -0.23 18.58 6.65
CA THR A 67 0.91 18.47 5.72
C THR A 67 0.56 18.81 4.28
N LEU A 68 -0.72 19.11 4.03
CA LEU A 68 -1.30 19.35 2.70
C LEU A 68 -0.93 18.25 1.71
N ARG A 69 -1.07 16.98 2.15
CA ARG A 69 -0.76 15.80 1.33
C ARG A 69 -2.03 15.04 0.97
N LEU A 70 -2.21 14.79 -0.32
CA LEU A 70 -3.20 13.86 -0.83
C LEU A 70 -2.64 12.43 -0.87
N GLN A 71 -3.40 11.48 -0.37
CA GLN A 71 -3.17 10.05 -0.51
C GLN A 71 -4.37 9.42 -1.21
N VAL A 72 -4.14 8.61 -2.25
CA VAL A 72 -5.19 7.84 -2.95
C VAL A 72 -4.74 6.39 -3.07
N GLY A 73 -5.64 5.45 -2.77
CA GLY A 73 -5.39 4.02 -2.94
C GLY A 73 -6.04 3.13 -1.88
N LEU A 74 -5.38 2.01 -1.56
CA LEU A 74 -5.79 1.07 -0.52
C LEU A 74 -5.39 1.59 0.88
N ILE A 75 -6.10 2.61 1.33
CA ILE A 75 -5.84 3.33 2.58
C ILE A 75 -6.88 2.91 3.63
N GLY A 76 -6.50 2.85 4.91
CA GLY A 76 -7.40 2.52 6.01
C GLY A 76 -6.71 1.84 7.18
N SER A 77 -7.52 1.28 8.09
CA SER A 77 -7.02 0.53 9.23
C SER A 77 -6.19 -0.69 8.79
N PRO A 78 -5.22 -1.16 9.60
CA PRO A 78 -4.47 -2.38 9.29
C PRO A 78 -5.38 -3.58 8.96
N ARG A 79 -6.47 -3.76 9.73
CA ARG A 79 -7.47 -4.81 9.52
C ARG A 79 -8.20 -4.66 8.18
N GLY A 80 -8.60 -3.44 7.81
CA GLY A 80 -9.22 -3.16 6.51
C GLY A 80 -8.28 -3.40 5.32
N ARG A 81 -7.01 -3.01 5.46
CA ARG A 81 -6.00 -3.24 4.40
C ARG A 81 -5.65 -4.71 4.23
N ALA A 82 -5.63 -5.49 5.30
CA ALA A 82 -5.41 -6.94 5.22
C ALA A 82 -6.49 -7.64 4.35
N LYS A 83 -7.74 -7.17 4.44
CA LYS A 83 -8.85 -7.63 3.59
C LYS A 83 -8.68 -7.31 2.09
N LEU A 84 -7.78 -6.40 1.75
CA LEU A 84 -7.46 -5.94 0.39
C LEU A 84 -6.05 -6.36 -0.04
N PHE A 85 -5.44 -7.32 0.67
CA PHE A 85 -4.09 -7.82 0.41
C PHE A 85 -3.86 -8.18 -1.07
N TYR A 86 -4.80 -8.89 -1.68
CA TYR A 86 -4.73 -9.26 -3.10
C TYR A 86 -4.80 -8.06 -4.04
N GLY A 87 -5.49 -6.99 -3.67
CA GLY A 87 -5.50 -5.74 -4.43
C GLY A 87 -4.10 -5.14 -4.56
N ARG A 88 -3.30 -5.22 -3.49
CA ARG A 88 -1.92 -4.74 -3.50
C ARG A 88 -1.01 -5.60 -4.38
N ILE A 89 -1.19 -6.93 -4.35
CA ILE A 89 -0.47 -7.83 -5.27
C ILE A 89 -0.85 -7.53 -6.72
N GLN A 90 -2.14 -7.28 -6.99
CA GLN A 90 -2.58 -6.93 -8.35
C GLN A 90 -2.03 -5.58 -8.81
N ASP A 91 -1.87 -4.61 -7.92
CA ASP A 91 -1.32 -3.30 -8.28
C ASP A 91 0.18 -3.37 -8.57
N LEU A 92 0.95 -3.95 -7.66
CA LEU A 92 2.42 -3.97 -7.71
C LEU A 92 3.00 -5.14 -8.51
N GLY A 93 2.23 -6.21 -8.65
CA GLY A 93 2.72 -7.49 -9.09
C GLY A 93 3.37 -8.29 -7.96
N ARG A 94 3.90 -9.44 -8.32
CA ARG A 94 4.60 -10.38 -7.44
C ARG A 94 5.66 -11.12 -8.24
N THR A 95 6.86 -11.25 -7.68
CA THR A 95 7.89 -12.15 -8.21
C THR A 95 7.55 -13.60 -7.89
N GLU A 96 8.08 -14.52 -8.70
CA GLU A 96 7.98 -15.93 -8.39
C GLU A 96 8.60 -16.23 -7.01
N GLN A 97 7.96 -17.10 -6.25
CA GLN A 97 8.46 -17.53 -4.94
C GLN A 97 8.02 -18.96 -4.63
N ILE A 98 8.87 -19.69 -3.91
CA ILE A 98 8.51 -20.99 -3.33
C ILE A 98 8.13 -20.74 -1.87
N VAL A 99 6.89 -21.05 -1.50
CA VAL A 99 6.35 -20.77 -0.17
C VAL A 99 6.05 -22.08 0.55
N ARG A 100 6.48 -22.19 1.81
CA ARG A 100 6.04 -23.28 2.68
C ARG A 100 4.63 -23.00 3.18
N VAL A 101 3.69 -23.84 2.79
CA VAL A 101 2.27 -23.74 3.15
C VAL A 101 1.97 -24.66 4.32
N THR A 102 1.47 -24.08 5.41
CA THR A 102 1.00 -24.80 6.60
C THR A 102 -0.52 -24.65 6.69
N ARG A 103 -1.28 -25.51 6.03
CA ARG A 103 -2.76 -25.51 6.12
C ARG A 103 -3.21 -26.37 7.29
N HIS A 104 -4.09 -25.84 8.14
CA HIS A 104 -4.75 -26.55 9.25
C HIS A 104 -3.82 -27.16 10.31
N ILE A 105 -2.63 -26.62 10.51
CA ILE A 105 -1.75 -27.10 11.58
C ILE A 105 -2.08 -26.36 12.87
N LYS A 106 -2.78 -27.02 13.81
CA LYS A 106 -3.17 -26.42 15.10
C LYS A 106 -2.07 -26.50 16.17
N ALA A 107 -1.13 -27.44 16.05
CA ALA A 107 -0.10 -27.67 17.05
C ALA A 107 1.28 -27.77 16.40
N ARG A 108 2.15 -26.80 16.74
CA ARG A 108 3.56 -26.75 16.35
C ARG A 108 4.38 -26.82 17.63
N THR A 109 5.10 -27.92 17.84
CA THR A 109 6.03 -28.02 18.96
C THR A 109 7.44 -27.91 18.43
N LEU A 110 8.22 -27.01 19.02
CA LEU A 110 9.66 -26.99 18.81
C LEU A 110 10.24 -28.07 19.72
N VAL A 111 10.75 -29.14 19.12
CA VAL A 111 11.38 -30.24 19.84
C VAL A 111 12.88 -30.08 19.70
N GLY A 112 13.59 -30.05 20.83
CA GLY A 112 15.05 -29.95 20.89
C GLY A 112 15.55 -28.84 21.81
N ASN A 113 16.60 -29.15 22.55
CA ASN A 113 17.04 -28.36 23.71
C ASN A 113 18.18 -27.40 23.33
N ASN A 114 18.73 -27.51 22.11
CA ASN A 114 19.86 -26.73 21.57
C ASN A 114 21.12 -26.70 22.45
N ARG A 115 21.21 -27.57 23.47
CA ARG A 115 22.29 -27.57 24.46
C ARG A 115 23.59 -28.22 23.95
N ASN A 116 23.51 -29.14 22.99
CA ASN A 116 24.68 -29.87 22.45
C ASN A 116 24.80 -29.76 20.91
N GLY A 117 24.51 -28.60 20.32
CA GLY A 117 24.58 -28.41 18.85
C GLY A 117 23.45 -29.08 18.04
N GLY A 118 22.50 -29.74 18.71
CA GLY A 118 21.35 -30.37 18.05
C GLY A 118 20.35 -29.35 17.49
N ILE A 119 20.01 -29.46 16.20
CA ILE A 119 19.07 -28.57 15.51
C ILE A 119 17.66 -28.71 16.11
N ARG A 120 17.07 -27.58 16.54
CA ARG A 120 15.65 -27.51 16.90
C ARG A 120 14.79 -27.90 15.70
N ARG A 121 14.10 -29.05 15.79
CA ARG A 121 13.17 -29.49 14.75
C ARG A 121 11.76 -29.05 15.09
N THR A 122 11.06 -28.56 14.08
CA THR A 122 9.63 -28.28 14.21
C THR A 122 8.86 -29.57 13.93
N VAL A 123 8.14 -30.08 14.92
CA VAL A 123 7.25 -31.23 14.78
C VAL A 123 5.81 -30.73 14.62
N PHE A 124 5.10 -31.28 13.65
CA PHE A 124 3.71 -30.93 13.34
C PHE A 124 2.82 -32.10 13.76
N HIS A 125 2.05 -31.93 14.84
CA HIS A 125 1.35 -33.03 15.52
C HIS A 125 0.02 -33.48 14.87
N ILE A 126 -0.34 -32.91 13.71
CA ILE A 126 -1.64 -33.15 13.03
C ILE A 126 -1.41 -33.49 11.55
N SER A 127 -0.29 -34.16 11.24
CA SER A 127 -0.19 -34.85 9.96
C SER A 127 -0.91 -36.19 10.10
N ASP A 128 -2.03 -36.35 9.39
CA ASP A 128 -2.64 -37.66 9.16
C ASP A 128 -1.72 -38.44 8.20
N ASP A 129 -1.43 -39.70 8.50
CA ASP A 129 -0.62 -40.59 7.66
C ASP A 129 -1.25 -40.81 6.27
N ARG A 130 -2.54 -40.48 6.11
CA ARG A 130 -3.19 -40.42 4.80
C ARG A 130 -2.47 -39.44 3.89
N LEU A 131 -1.95 -39.97 2.79
CA LEU A 131 -1.29 -39.19 1.75
C LEU A 131 -2.31 -38.46 0.87
N ARG A 132 -1.96 -37.24 0.44
CA ARG A 132 -2.73 -36.49 -0.55
C ARG A 132 -2.78 -37.25 -1.87
N ARG A 133 -3.98 -37.46 -2.41
CA ARG A 133 -4.20 -38.23 -3.65
C ARG A 133 -4.07 -37.42 -4.94
N ARG A 134 -4.22 -36.08 -4.88
CA ARG A 134 -4.27 -35.19 -6.06
C ARG A 134 -3.55 -33.85 -5.82
N GLY A 135 -3.15 -33.20 -6.91
CA GLY A 135 -2.55 -31.86 -6.90
C GLY A 135 -1.03 -31.87 -6.77
N PRO A 136 -0.40 -30.68 -6.70
CA PRO A 136 1.06 -30.52 -6.75
C PRO A 136 1.84 -31.13 -5.58
N ASN A 137 1.15 -31.67 -4.56
CA ASN A 137 1.76 -32.30 -3.38
C ASN A 137 1.22 -33.72 -3.15
N LYS A 138 0.82 -34.41 -4.22
CA LYS A 138 0.44 -35.82 -4.16
C LYS A 138 1.55 -36.61 -3.47
N GLY A 139 1.20 -37.53 -2.58
CA GLY A 139 2.16 -38.34 -1.83
C GLY A 139 2.71 -37.71 -0.54
N THR A 140 2.31 -36.48 -0.20
CA THR A 140 2.63 -35.89 1.12
C THR A 140 1.51 -36.14 2.14
N PRO A 141 1.81 -36.33 3.45
CA PRO A 141 0.78 -36.51 4.47
C PRO A 141 -0.17 -35.32 4.56
N ILE A 142 -1.46 -35.59 4.81
CA ILE A 142 -2.48 -34.55 4.97
C ILE A 142 -2.22 -33.81 6.29
N GLY A 143 -2.09 -32.48 6.25
CA GLY A 143 -1.70 -31.67 7.42
C GLY A 143 -0.20 -31.39 7.53
N SER A 144 0.65 -32.09 6.77
CA SER A 144 2.07 -31.73 6.68
C SER A 144 2.28 -30.42 5.90
N PRO A 145 3.25 -29.59 6.31
CA PRO A 145 3.68 -28.45 5.51
C PRO A 145 4.23 -28.94 4.17
N TYR A 146 3.88 -28.23 3.10
CA TYR A 146 4.41 -28.51 1.77
C TYR A 146 4.95 -27.25 1.12
N GLN A 147 5.82 -27.41 0.13
CA GLN A 147 6.30 -26.28 -0.67
C GLN A 147 5.34 -26.05 -1.84
N MET A 148 4.99 -24.80 -2.08
CA MET A 148 4.14 -24.40 -3.19
C MET A 148 4.88 -23.38 -4.05
N ARG A 149 5.03 -23.70 -5.33
CA ARG A 149 5.52 -22.74 -6.33
C ARG A 149 4.42 -21.75 -6.63
N VAL A 150 4.70 -20.49 -6.35
CA VAL A 150 3.78 -19.39 -6.50
C VAL A 150 4.25 -18.56 -7.69
N ARG A 151 3.53 -18.64 -8.82
CA ARG A 151 3.90 -18.00 -10.09
C ARG A 151 4.04 -16.48 -9.97
N ALA A 152 4.96 -15.94 -10.75
CA ALA A 152 5.08 -14.50 -10.97
C ALA A 152 3.76 -13.93 -11.54
N MET A 153 3.51 -12.66 -11.25
CA MET A 153 2.35 -11.91 -11.71
C MET A 153 2.77 -10.47 -11.97
N GLU A 154 2.46 -9.96 -13.16
CA GLU A 154 2.69 -8.56 -13.49
C GLU A 154 1.73 -7.64 -12.72
N GLY A 155 2.24 -6.48 -12.31
CA GLY A 155 1.45 -5.45 -11.65
C GLY A 155 0.61 -4.66 -12.65
N LYS A 156 -0.69 -4.57 -12.39
CA LYS A 156 -1.66 -3.80 -13.20
C LYS A 156 -1.59 -2.30 -12.97
N ARG A 157 -0.90 -1.84 -11.91
CA ARG A 157 -0.60 -0.43 -11.63
C ARG A 157 -1.83 0.49 -11.68
N PHE A 158 -2.94 0.07 -11.09
CA PHE A 158 -4.17 0.86 -11.02
C PHE A 158 -4.19 1.85 -9.83
N VAL A 159 -3.22 1.78 -8.91
CA VAL A 159 -2.98 2.78 -7.85
C VAL A 159 -1.60 3.41 -8.07
N THR A 160 -0.59 2.59 -8.30
CA THR A 160 0.79 3.05 -8.51
C THR A 160 1.10 3.47 -9.94
N GLY A 161 0.10 3.41 -10.83
CA GLY A 161 0.20 3.87 -12.20
C GLY A 161 0.57 5.33 -12.33
N ARG A 162 0.99 5.70 -13.54
CA ARG A 162 1.24 7.09 -13.89
C ARG A 162 -0.11 7.74 -14.22
N TYR A 163 -0.48 8.74 -13.43
CA TYR A 163 -1.60 9.66 -13.67
C TYR A 163 -1.00 11.02 -14.06
N ARG A 164 -0.32 11.07 -15.22
CA ARG A 164 0.46 12.26 -15.61
C ARG A 164 -0.43 13.48 -15.74
N ASP A 165 -1.54 13.34 -16.45
CA ASP A 165 -2.43 14.46 -16.78
C ASP A 165 -3.05 15.05 -15.51
N LEU A 166 -3.63 14.20 -14.65
CA LEU A 166 -4.20 14.63 -13.36
C LEU A 166 -3.15 15.21 -12.40
N ARG A 167 -1.90 14.75 -12.47
CA ARG A 167 -0.81 15.32 -11.66
C ARG A 167 -0.32 16.65 -12.23
N ALA A 168 -0.30 16.79 -13.56
CA ALA A 168 0.07 18.04 -14.22
C ALA A 168 -0.99 19.10 -13.92
N GLU A 169 -2.27 18.76 -14.03
CA GLU A 169 -3.41 19.60 -13.65
C GLU A 169 -3.30 20.04 -12.18
N LEU A 170 -3.15 19.10 -11.25
CA LEU A 170 -2.96 19.44 -9.83
C LEU A 170 -1.77 20.39 -9.62
N SER A 171 -0.65 20.14 -10.31
CA SER A 171 0.55 20.96 -10.17
C SER A 171 0.34 22.37 -10.72
N ALA A 172 -0.41 22.52 -11.81
CA ALA A 172 -0.75 23.82 -12.39
C ALA A 172 -1.63 24.62 -11.42
N ASN A 173 -2.70 24.00 -10.90
CA ASN A 173 -3.63 24.65 -9.98
C ASN A 173 -2.93 25.06 -8.67
N LEU A 174 -2.13 24.18 -8.10
CA LEU A 174 -1.37 24.47 -6.88
C LEU A 174 -0.35 25.59 -7.09
N ARG A 175 0.34 25.65 -8.25
CA ARG A 175 1.27 26.76 -8.55
C ARG A 175 0.56 28.11 -8.54
N GLY A 176 -0.65 28.19 -9.10
CA GLY A 176 -1.46 29.40 -9.07
C GLY A 176 -1.77 29.85 -7.63
N ILE A 177 -2.18 28.91 -6.78
CA ILE A 177 -2.47 29.19 -5.35
C ILE A 177 -1.20 29.64 -4.62
N TYR A 178 -0.07 28.95 -4.83
CA TYR A 178 1.20 29.31 -4.20
C TYR A 178 1.73 30.67 -4.66
N ALA A 179 1.61 31.01 -5.94
CA ALA A 179 2.05 32.31 -6.46
C ALA A 179 1.29 33.47 -5.79
N ARG A 180 -0.05 33.36 -5.69
CA ARG A 180 -0.88 34.35 -4.98
C ARG A 180 -0.50 34.44 -3.50
N ALA A 181 -0.35 33.30 -2.83
CA ALA A 181 0.02 33.26 -1.42
C ALA A 181 1.38 33.92 -1.14
N LEU A 182 2.37 33.73 -2.03
CA LEU A 182 3.68 34.36 -1.91
C LEU A 182 3.62 35.87 -2.16
N GLN A 183 2.78 36.35 -3.10
CA GLN A 183 2.56 37.78 -3.31
C GLN A 183 1.91 38.44 -2.08
N THR A 184 0.94 37.79 -1.45
CA THR A 184 0.30 38.30 -0.23
C THR A 184 1.26 38.38 0.96
N ILE A 185 2.21 37.46 1.05
CA ILE A 185 3.22 37.46 2.12
C ILE A 185 4.32 38.50 1.82
N GLY A 186 4.83 38.55 0.59
CA GLY A 186 5.92 39.45 0.21
C GLY A 186 5.50 40.92 0.07
N GLY A 187 4.23 41.21 -0.20
CA GLY A 187 3.70 42.58 -0.24
C GLY A 187 3.41 43.18 1.12
N ARG A 188 3.58 42.43 2.22
CA ARG A 188 3.28 42.88 3.59
C ARG A 188 4.52 43.30 4.39
N ASP A 189 5.73 43.09 3.85
CA ASP A 189 7.01 43.47 4.47
C ASP A 189 7.59 44.78 3.87
N GLY A 190 6.76 45.56 3.17
CA GLY A 190 7.17 46.78 2.44
C GLY A 190 6.64 48.11 3.01
N ASP A 191 5.91 48.08 4.13
CA ASP A 191 5.46 49.25 4.92
C ASP A 191 5.97 49.10 6.36
#